data_AF-A0A9D2LR74-F1
#
_entry.id   AF-A0A9D2LR74-F1
#
_cell.length_a   1.000
_cell.length_b   1.000
_cell.length_c   1.000
_cell.angle_alpha   90.00
_cell.angle_beta   90.00
_cell.angle_gamma   90.00
#
_symmetry.space_group_name_H-M   'P 1'
#
loop_
_entity.id
_entity.type
_entity.pdbx_description
1 polymer ?
#
loop_
_entity_poly.entity_id
_entity_poly.type
_entity_poly.pdbx_seq_one_letter_code
_entity_poly.pdbx_strand_id
1 'polypeptide(L)'
;MKLLYKELDLAAHPTSIIFAFLGCLVIVPAYPYTVIFMFGCLAPYLTFQYARETNDLWYTALLPVSRKESVQGKYMLILAIQLCQLLIAVPSVFLRKILYVLPEYRKYSGRVCSNQPIQ
;
A
#
# COMPACT_ATOMS: atom_id res chain seq x y z
N MET A 1 -18.14 -20.53 5.02
CA MET A 1 -17.48 -19.73 3.95
C MET A 1 -18.19 -18.42 3.59
N LYS A 2 -19.51 -18.39 3.32
CA LYS A 2 -20.22 -17.15 2.92
C LYS A 2 -20.24 -16.04 3.97
N LEU A 3 -20.21 -16.41 5.26
CA LEU A 3 -20.30 -15.46 6.37
C LEU A 3 -18.99 -14.66 6.53
N LEU A 4 -17.84 -15.33 6.52
CA LEU A 4 -16.52 -14.70 6.54
C LEU A 4 -16.25 -13.74 5.38
N TYR A 5 -16.67 -14.11 4.16
CA TYR A 5 -16.48 -13.26 2.98
C TYR A 5 -17.30 -11.97 3.08
N LYS A 6 -18.48 -12.05 3.71
CA LYS A 6 -19.38 -10.91 3.90
C LYS A 6 -18.92 -9.98 5.01
N GLU A 7 -18.33 -10.54 6.08
CA GLU A 7 -17.63 -9.77 7.12
C GLU A 7 -16.36 -9.08 6.58
N LEU A 8 -15.67 -9.70 5.62
CA LEU A 8 -14.50 -9.11 4.92
C LEU A 8 -14.88 -7.94 4.02
N ASP A 9 -16.00 -8.07 3.30
CA ASP A 9 -16.59 -7.02 2.48
C ASP A 9 -17.10 -5.85 3.34
N LEU A 10 -17.60 -6.16 4.55
CA LEU A 10 -18.05 -5.17 5.52
C LEU A 10 -16.88 -4.49 6.28
N ALA A 11 -15.80 -5.24 6.54
CA ALA A 11 -14.55 -4.74 7.13
C ALA A 11 -13.64 -4.03 6.13
N ALA A 12 -13.91 -4.15 4.82
CA ALA A 12 -13.38 -3.29 3.77
C ALA A 12 -14.02 -1.90 3.86
N HIS A 13 -13.90 -1.28 5.03
CA HIS A 13 -14.38 0.07 5.28
C HIS A 13 -13.68 1.01 4.28
N PRO A 14 -14.40 1.94 3.63
CA PRO A 14 -13.86 2.83 2.58
C PRO A 14 -12.61 3.60 3.03
N THR A 15 -12.40 3.75 4.33
CA THR A 15 -11.20 4.28 4.98
C THR A 15 -9.91 3.53 4.59
N SER A 16 -9.95 2.19 4.47
CA SER A 16 -8.80 1.36 4.03
C SER A 16 -8.44 1.59 2.56
N ILE A 17 -9.46 1.79 1.72
CA ILE A 17 -9.31 2.12 0.30
C ILE A 17 -8.73 3.53 0.17
N ILE A 18 -9.26 4.50 0.91
CA ILE A 18 -8.75 5.89 0.93
C ILE A 18 -7.28 5.93 1.39
N PHE A 19 -6.93 5.15 2.42
CA PHE A 19 -5.54 5.03 2.89
C PHE A 19 -4.61 4.37 1.86
N ALA A 20 -5.12 3.38 1.11
CA ALA A 20 -4.38 2.77 0.00
C ALA A 20 -4.18 3.78 -1.16
N PHE A 21 -5.22 4.56 -1.48
CA PHE A 21 -5.13 5.64 -2.47
C PHE A 21 -4.23 6.80 -2.03
N LEU A 22 -4.06 7.04 -0.73
CA LEU A 22 -3.08 7.98 -0.18
C LEU A 22 -1.64 7.60 -0.57
N GLY A 23 -1.39 6.32 -0.91
CA GLY A 23 -0.16 5.87 -1.55
C GLY A 23 0.18 6.57 -2.86
N CYS A 24 -0.81 7.10 -3.58
CA CYS A 24 -0.63 7.79 -4.86
C CYS A 24 0.13 9.14 -4.72
N LEU A 25 0.31 9.64 -3.48
CA LEU A 25 1.24 10.75 -3.17
C LEU A 25 2.70 10.46 -3.58
N VAL A 26 3.05 9.20 -3.93
CA VAL A 26 4.29 8.78 -4.61
C VAL A 26 4.68 9.66 -5.80
N ILE A 27 3.71 10.29 -6.48
CA ILE A 27 3.97 11.10 -7.67
C ILE A 27 4.80 12.37 -7.37
N VAL A 28 4.85 12.82 -6.11
CA VAL A 28 5.65 14.01 -5.74
C VAL A 28 7.14 13.64 -5.65
N PRO A 29 8.00 14.16 -6.54
CA PRO A 29 9.40 13.73 -6.63
C PRO A 29 10.25 14.09 -5.41
N ALA A 30 9.82 15.04 -4.57
CA ALA A 30 10.48 15.46 -3.33
C ALA A 30 10.03 14.69 -2.08
N TYR A 31 9.05 13.77 -2.18
CA TYR A 31 8.55 13.04 -1.02
C TYR A 31 9.46 11.84 -0.67
N PRO A 32 9.84 11.65 0.61
CA PRO A 32 10.73 10.57 1.01
C PRO A 32 10.06 9.20 0.85
N TYR A 33 10.76 8.24 0.27
CA TYR A 33 10.20 6.91 0.00
C TYR A 33 9.76 6.15 1.26
N THR A 34 10.35 6.48 2.39
CA THR A 34 10.08 5.87 3.69
C THR A 34 8.65 6.14 4.20
N VAL A 35 8.07 7.31 3.90
CA VAL A 35 6.70 7.62 4.36
C VAL A 35 5.64 6.80 3.62
N ILE A 36 5.93 6.36 2.39
CA ILE A 36 5.02 5.54 1.58
C ILE A 36 4.85 4.16 2.23
N PHE A 37 5.98 3.56 2.67
CA PHE A 37 5.95 2.32 3.43
C PHE A 37 5.24 2.50 4.78
N MET A 38 5.48 3.64 5.44
CA MET A 38 4.84 3.98 6.71
C MET A 38 3.31 4.05 6.58
N PHE A 39 2.77 4.72 5.55
CA PHE A 39 1.32 4.73 5.27
C PHE A 39 0.77 3.35 4.89
N GLY A 40 1.55 2.55 4.15
CA GLY A 40 1.22 1.16 3.83
C GLY A 40 1.07 0.28 5.06
N CYS A 41 1.91 0.45 6.09
CA CYS A 41 1.80 -0.26 7.37
C CYS A 41 0.75 0.35 8.31
N LEU A 42 0.51 1.67 8.22
CA LEU A 42 -0.45 2.37 9.06
C LEU A 42 -1.90 1.96 8.75
N ALA A 43 -2.22 1.66 7.48
CA ALA A 43 -3.54 1.21 7.07
C ALA A 43 -4.01 -0.09 7.78
N PRO A 44 -3.30 -1.22 7.71
CA PRO A 44 -3.67 -2.42 8.45
C PRO A 44 -3.55 -2.22 9.97
N TYR A 45 -2.62 -1.38 10.45
CA TYR A 45 -2.51 -1.05 11.88
C TYR A 45 -3.78 -0.38 12.42
N LEU A 46 -4.34 0.60 11.70
CA LEU A 46 -5.60 1.26 12.07
C LEU A 46 -6.77 0.27 12.04
N THR A 47 -6.82 -0.63 11.05
CA THR A 47 -7.85 -1.69 10.99
C THR A 47 -7.77 -2.60 12.23
N PHE A 48 -6.56 -2.96 12.67
CA PHE A 48 -6.39 -3.74 13.90
C PHE A 48 -6.77 -2.96 15.17
N GLN A 49 -6.50 -1.66 15.22
CA GLN A 49 -6.92 -0.82 16.34
C GLN A 49 -8.45 -0.72 16.42
N TYR A 50 -9.11 -0.52 15.28
CA TYR A 50 -10.56 -0.45 15.23
C TYR A 50 -11.23 -1.76 15.66
N ALA A 51 -10.65 -2.90 15.26
CA ALA A 51 -11.10 -4.22 15.69
C ALA A 51 -10.91 -4.46 17.21
N ARG A 52 -9.94 -3.79 17.84
CA ARG A 52 -9.75 -3.82 19.30
C ARG A 52 -10.77 -2.94 20.01
N GLU A 53 -11.02 -1.73 19.53
CA GLU A 53 -12.02 -0.81 20.11
C GLU A 53 -13.44 -1.38 20.04
N THR A 54 -13.78 -1.99 18.90
CA THR A 54 -15.09 -2.63 18.70
C THR A 54 -15.18 -4.01 19.38
N ASN A 55 -14.09 -4.51 19.96
CA ASN A 55 -14.03 -5.82 20.62
C ASN A 55 -14.55 -6.97 19.73
N ASP A 56 -14.28 -6.92 18.43
CA ASP A 56 -14.76 -7.87 17.43
C ASP A 56 -14.42 -9.32 17.77
N LEU A 57 -13.25 -9.53 18.41
CA LEU A 57 -12.80 -10.86 18.84
C LEU A 57 -13.71 -11.46 19.92
N TRP A 58 -14.22 -10.63 20.84
CA TRP A 58 -15.13 -11.08 21.89
C TRP A 58 -16.48 -11.50 21.30
N TYR A 59 -17.03 -10.70 20.40
CA TYR A 59 -18.29 -11.03 19.71
C TYR A 59 -18.13 -12.26 18.81
N THR A 60 -17.00 -12.39 18.10
CA THR A 60 -16.71 -13.57 17.28
C THR A 60 -16.55 -14.84 18.12
N ALA A 61 -16.05 -14.73 19.36
CA ALA A 61 -15.90 -15.87 20.27
C ALA A 61 -17.23 -16.40 20.82
N LEU A 62 -18.28 -15.57 20.84
CA LEU A 62 -19.63 -15.99 21.24
C LEU A 62 -20.35 -16.78 20.14
N LEU A 63 -19.94 -16.60 18.89
CA LEU A 63 -20.44 -17.37 17.76
C LEU A 63 -19.68 -18.70 17.68
N PRO A 64 -20.33 -19.80 17.23
CA PRO A 64 -19.68 -21.08 16.98
C PRO A 64 -18.81 -21.03 15.70
N VAL A 65 -17.87 -20.08 15.63
CA VAL A 65 -16.94 -19.87 14.52
C VAL A 65 -15.57 -20.41 14.91
N SER A 66 -14.91 -21.11 13.99
CA SER A 66 -13.59 -21.64 14.26
C SER A 66 -12.54 -20.52 14.34
N ARG A 67 -11.60 -20.63 15.29
CA ARG A 67 -10.49 -19.65 15.44
C ARG A 67 -9.66 -19.51 14.15
N LYS A 68 -9.55 -20.57 13.36
CA LYS A 68 -8.83 -20.59 12.08
C LYS A 68 -9.49 -19.67 11.05
N GLU A 69 -10.82 -19.71 10.96
CA GLU A 69 -11.60 -18.90 10.04
C GLU A 69 -11.47 -17.40 10.33
N SER A 70 -11.51 -17.00 11.62
CA SER A 70 -11.34 -15.59 12.02
C SER A 70 -9.95 -15.04 11.63
N VAL A 71 -8.90 -15.83 11.83
CA VAL A 71 -7.52 -15.42 11.45
C VAL A 71 -7.36 -15.36 9.94
N GLN A 72 -7.93 -16.33 9.20
CA GLN A 72 -7.88 -16.37 7.75
C GLN A 72 -8.56 -15.14 7.12
N GLY A 73 -9.67 -14.67 7.70
CA GLY A 73 -10.35 -13.46 7.25
C GLY A 73 -9.47 -12.21 7.36
N LYS A 74 -8.86 -11.99 8.53
CA LYS A 74 -7.95 -10.85 8.77
C LYS A 74 -6.72 -10.92 7.87
N TYR A 75 -6.17 -12.11 7.64
CA TYR A 75 -5.02 -12.30 6.76
C TYR A 75 -5.33 -11.98 5.29
N MET A 76 -6.47 -12.44 4.76
CA MET A 76 -6.89 -12.12 3.39
C MET A 76 -7.11 -10.61 3.20
N LEU A 77 -7.65 -9.91 4.21
CA LEU A 77 -7.86 -8.47 4.16
C LEU A 77 -6.54 -7.69 4.08
N ILE A 78 -5.56 -8.05 4.91
CA ILE A 78 -4.22 -7.42 4.89
C ILE A 78 -3.53 -7.68 3.56
N LEU A 79 -3.60 -8.92 3.05
CA LEU A 79 -3.04 -9.26 1.75
C LEU A 79 -3.68 -8.45 0.61
N ALA A 80 -5.01 -8.31 0.61
CA ALA A 80 -5.71 -7.52 -0.39
C ALA A 80 -5.26 -6.05 -0.38
N ILE A 81 -5.19 -5.42 0.80
CA ILE A 81 -4.74 -4.03 0.95
C ILE A 81 -3.28 -3.87 0.48
N GLN A 82 -2.40 -4.79 0.88
CA GLN A 82 -0.98 -4.74 0.50
C GLN A 82 -0.79 -4.95 -1.02
N LEU A 83 -1.57 -5.81 -1.64
CA LEU A 83 -1.56 -6.04 -3.08
C LEU A 83 -2.12 -4.83 -3.85
N CYS A 84 -3.20 -4.22 -3.39
CA CYS A 84 -3.72 -2.96 -3.97
C CYS A 84 -2.68 -1.85 -3.88
N GLN A 85 -2.00 -1.69 -2.74
CA GLN A 85 -0.93 -0.73 -2.57
C GLN A 85 0.24 -0.99 -3.54
N LEU A 86 0.64 -2.26 -3.70
CA LEU A 86 1.70 -2.66 -4.63
C LEU A 86 1.32 -2.35 -6.08
N LEU A 87 0.07 -2.65 -6.47
CA LEU A 87 -0.45 -2.38 -7.81
C LEU A 87 -0.47 -0.89 -8.15
N ILE A 88 -0.65 0.00 -7.16
CA ILE A 88 -0.59 1.46 -7.37
C ILE A 88 0.86 1.97 -7.34
N ALA A 89 1.71 1.40 -6.49
CA ALA A 89 3.11 1.83 -6.32
C ALA A 89 3.98 1.49 -7.54
N VAL A 90 3.86 0.27 -8.09
CA VAL A 90 4.65 -0.21 -9.25
C VAL A 90 4.54 0.72 -10.47
N PRO A 91 3.34 1.07 -10.99
CA PRO A 91 3.21 1.96 -12.13
C PRO A 91 3.69 3.38 -11.83
N SER A 92 3.48 3.86 -10.59
CA SER A 92 3.89 5.21 -10.19
C SER A 92 5.43 5.38 -10.16
N VAL A 93 6.16 4.34 -9.73
CA VAL A 93 7.64 4.32 -9.80
C VAL A 93 8.14 4.27 -11.23
N PHE A 94 7.50 3.47 -12.08
CA PHE A 94 7.85 3.37 -13.50
C PHE A 94 7.66 4.71 -14.22
N LEU A 95 6.52 5.37 -13.98
CA LEU A 95 6.23 6.69 -14.54
C LEU A 95 7.22 7.76 -14.08
N ARG A 96 7.61 7.75 -12.79
CA ARG A 96 8.65 8.67 -12.26
C ARG A 96 10.01 8.44 -12.93
N LYS A 97 10.41 7.19 -13.15
CA LYS A 97 11.67 6.84 -13.82
C LYS A 97 11.68 7.36 -15.27
N ILE A 98 10.56 7.24 -15.98
CA ILE A 98 10.44 7.75 -17.35
C ILE A 98 10.48 9.28 -17.38
N LEU A 99 9.68 9.94 -16.54
CA LEU A 99 9.47 11.38 -16.64
C LEU A 99 10.65 12.21 -16.08
N TYR A 100 11.29 11.75 -14.99
CA TYR A 100 12.31 12.54 -14.29
C TYR A 100 13.75 12.05 -14.53
N VAL A 101 14.00 10.74 -14.57
CA VAL A 101 15.38 10.21 -14.70
C VAL A 101 15.89 10.30 -16.14
N LEU A 102 15.05 10.03 -17.15
CA LEU A 102 15.50 10.07 -18.56
C LEU A 102 15.97 11.45 -19.04
N PRO A 103 15.27 12.58 -18.78
CA PRO A 103 15.76 13.89 -19.20
C PRO A 103 17.02 14.33 -18.43
N GLU A 104 17.11 14.01 -17.14
CA GLU A 104 18.28 14.34 -16.31
C GLU A 104 19.52 13.54 -16.77
N TYR A 105 19.35 12.23 -17.04
CA TYR A 105 20.42 11.38 -17.57
C TYR A 105 20.87 11.83 -18.97
N ARG A 106 19.94 12.24 -19.83
CA ARG A 106 20.25 12.80 -21.15
C ARG A 106 21.05 14.10 -21.03
N LYS A 107 20.73 14.98 -20.08
CA LYS A 107 21.47 16.22 -19.81
C LYS A 107 22.85 15.96 -19.20
N TYR A 108 23.00 14.93 -18.38
CA TYR A 108 24.30 14.49 -17.85
C TYR A 108 25.18 13.89 -18.97
N SER A 109 24.63 12.97 -19.78
CA SER A 109 25.36 12.34 -20.89
C SER A 109 25.82 13.36 -21.94
N GLY A 110 24.96 14.33 -22.31
CA GLY A 110 25.35 15.41 -23.22
C GLY A 110 26.48 16.31 -22.66
N ARG A 111 26.49 16.56 -21.34
CA ARG A 111 27.57 17.32 -20.69
C ARG A 111 28.87 16.54 -20.56
N VAL A 112 28.82 15.22 -20.36
CA VAL A 112 30.02 14.37 -20.31
C VAL A 112 30.67 14.29 -21.69
N CYS A 113 29.89 14.10 -22.76
CA CYS A 113 30.43 14.08 -24.13
C CYS A 113 31.00 15.44 -24.57
N SER A 114 30.50 16.57 -24.06
CA SER A 114 31.06 17.89 -24.39
C SER A 114 32.32 18.24 -23.60
N ASN A 115 32.60 17.58 -22.47
CA ASN A 115 33.75 17.85 -21.60
C ASN A 115 34.81 16.74 -21.68
N GLN A 116 34.70 15.84 -22.65
CA GLN A 116 35.70 14.81 -22.85
C GLN A 116 36.89 15.44 -23.62
N PRO A 117 38.10 15.47 -23.04
CA PRO A 117 39.26 16.01 -23.72
C PRO A 117 39.53 15.15 -24.96
N ILE A 118 39.53 15.80 -26.12
CA ILE A 118 39.99 15.24 -27.38
C ILE A 118 41.47 14.92 -27.14
N GLN A 119 41.80 13.62 -27.09
CA GLN A 119 43.20 13.15 -27.12
C GLN A 119 43.86 13.60 -28.42
#